data_AF-A0A7S1CMI5-F1
#
_entry.id   AF-A0A7S1CMI5-F1
#
_cell.length_a   1.000
_cell.length_b   1.000
_cell.length_c   1.000
_cell.angle_alpha   90.00
_cell.angle_beta   90.00
_cell.angle_gamma   90.00
#
_symmetry.space_group_name_H-M   'P 1'
#
loop_
_entity.id
_entity.type
_entity.pdbx_description
1 polymer ?
#
loop_
_entity_poly.entity_id
_entity_poly.type
_entity_poly.pdbx_seq_one_letter_code
_entity_poly.pdbx_strand_id
1 'polypeptide(L)'
;MRAAAGVLVGLGIAFLGWYAYTMTDLVFSVAPRLYVSASPPLAPGAPRIHIAMILPITSKGTQLRPHNVLRELVAAKVFWPAFLDTVEGAEGRFRYTVYYGVNATDAPLLDHAVWAEFESIMRPGTEAPGAAPIAWSKTVYSVQTLSQMYNALAARALREGADYFYITNDDTKMLTRGWSEAFVQQLERSPAGENIGTTGPQSYGECGWDCVGGH
;
A
#
# COMPACT_ATOMS: atom_id res chain seq x y z
N MET A 1 -3.63 50.45 26.83
CA MET A 1 -3.01 49.45 25.91
C MET A 1 -3.12 48.00 26.44
N ARG A 2 -4.31 47.53 26.85
CA ARG A 2 -4.52 46.13 27.29
C ARG A 2 -5.59 45.35 26.51
N ALA A 3 -6.27 45.99 25.56
CA ALA A 3 -7.34 45.37 24.78
C ALA A 3 -6.88 44.64 23.49
N ALA A 4 -5.63 44.85 23.05
CA ALA A 4 -5.14 44.28 21.78
C ALA A 4 -4.59 42.84 21.90
N ALA A 5 -4.24 42.39 23.11
CA ALA A 5 -3.63 41.07 23.31
C ALA A 5 -4.65 39.91 23.28
N GLY A 6 -5.92 40.16 23.65
CA GLY A 6 -6.95 39.12 23.69
C GLY A 6 -7.47 38.66 22.31
N VAL A 7 -7.46 39.57 21.33
CA VAL A 7 -8.01 39.29 19.98
C VAL A 7 -7.06 38.39 19.16
N LEU A 8 -5.74 38.52 19.37
CA LEU A 8 -4.74 37.70 18.67
C LEU A 8 -4.73 36.23 19.14
N VAL A 9 -5.02 35.97 20.42
CA VAL A 9 -5.08 34.59 20.95
C VAL A 9 -6.34 33.87 20.46
N GLY A 10 -7.48 34.56 20.37
CA GLY A 10 -8.72 33.97 19.85
C GLY A 10 -8.65 33.56 18.37
N LEU A 11 -7.99 34.37 17.53
CA LEU A 11 -7.81 34.05 16.11
C LEU A 11 -6.85 32.86 15.89
N GLY A 12 -5.80 32.73 16.71
CA GLY A 12 -4.87 31.60 16.63
C GLY A 12 -5.52 30.25 16.97
N ILE A 13 -6.39 30.22 17.99
CA ILE A 13 -7.10 29.00 18.40
C ILE A 13 -8.17 28.61 17.36
N ALA A 14 -8.88 29.58 16.77
CA ALA A 14 -9.83 29.32 15.69
C ALA A 14 -9.14 28.79 14.43
N PHE A 15 -7.95 29.29 14.10
CA PHE A 15 -7.18 28.83 12.93
C PHE A 15 -6.61 27.43 13.12
N LEU A 16 -6.11 27.09 14.31
CA LEU A 16 -5.67 25.73 14.65
C LEU A 16 -6.83 24.74 14.68
N GLY A 17 -7.99 25.15 15.21
CA GLY A 17 -9.22 24.36 15.17
C GLY A 17 -9.70 24.11 13.74
N TRP A 18 -9.69 25.14 12.88
CA TRP A 18 -10.04 25.01 11.47
C TRP A 18 -9.07 24.10 10.72
N TYR A 19 -7.76 24.24 10.95
CA TYR A 19 -6.74 23.43 10.28
C TYR A 19 -6.77 21.96 10.71
N ALA A 20 -7.01 21.70 12.00
CA ALA A 20 -7.22 20.34 12.51
C ALA A 20 -8.52 19.73 11.97
N TYR A 21 -9.59 20.53 11.88
CA TYR A 21 -10.90 20.13 11.35
C TYR A 21 -10.85 19.82 9.85
N THR A 22 -10.19 20.64 9.03
CA THR A 22 -10.02 20.35 7.60
C THR A 22 -9.12 19.15 7.35
N MET A 23 -8.09 18.92 8.17
CA MET A 23 -7.25 17.71 8.06
C MET A 23 -8.01 16.45 8.47
N THR A 24 -8.91 16.52 9.45
CA THR A 24 -9.78 15.38 9.79
C THR A 24 -10.85 15.15 8.72
N ASP A 25 -11.55 16.17 8.24
CA ASP A 25 -12.56 16.01 7.18
C ASP A 25 -11.98 15.61 5.82
N LEU A 26 -10.74 16.00 5.49
CA LEU A 26 -10.07 15.54 4.26
C LEU A 26 -9.67 14.05 4.36
N VAL A 27 -9.35 13.56 5.57
CA VAL A 27 -9.04 12.15 5.84
C VAL A 27 -10.31 11.30 5.95
N PHE A 28 -11.45 11.88 6.35
CA PHE A 28 -12.69 11.13 6.63
C PHE A 28 -13.85 11.33 5.63
N SER A 29 -13.89 12.40 4.81
CA SER A 29 -15.02 12.64 3.88
C SER A 29 -14.93 11.83 2.57
N VAL A 30 -13.80 11.18 2.29
CA VAL A 30 -13.77 10.08 1.33
C VAL A 30 -14.34 8.87 2.07
N ALA A 31 -15.65 8.78 2.22
CA ALA A 31 -16.28 7.53 2.65
C ALA A 31 -16.15 6.55 1.48
N PRO A 32 -15.18 5.60 1.50
CA PRO A 32 -15.08 4.63 0.42
C PRO A 32 -16.40 3.88 0.31
N ARG A 33 -16.91 3.72 -0.92
CA ARG A 33 -17.81 2.59 -1.19
C ARG A 33 -16.96 1.34 -1.07
N LEU A 34 -16.91 0.79 0.13
CA LEU A 34 -16.17 -0.42 0.46
C LEU A 34 -16.83 -1.61 -0.24
N TYR A 35 -16.40 -1.89 -1.46
CA TYR A 35 -16.47 -3.24 -2.01
C TYR A 35 -15.29 -4.02 -1.46
N VAL A 36 -15.48 -4.59 -0.26
CA VAL A 36 -14.51 -5.54 0.29
C VAL A 36 -14.73 -6.88 -0.39
N SER A 37 -13.90 -7.20 -1.39
CA SER A 37 -13.62 -8.61 -1.67
C SER A 37 -12.77 -9.08 -0.49
N ALA A 38 -13.36 -9.91 0.38
CA ALA A 38 -12.67 -10.42 1.55
C ALA A 38 -11.63 -11.46 1.08
N SER A 39 -10.37 -11.25 1.43
CA SER A 39 -9.36 -12.30 1.28
C SER A 39 -9.75 -13.51 2.13
N PRO A 40 -9.31 -14.72 1.76
CA PRO A 40 -9.44 -15.87 2.65
C PRO A 40 -8.78 -15.58 4.02
N PRO A 41 -9.37 -16.01 5.14
CA PRO A 41 -8.78 -15.83 6.45
C PRO A 41 -7.44 -16.59 6.52
N LEU A 42 -6.43 -15.94 7.10
CA LEU A 42 -5.14 -16.58 7.34
C LEU A 42 -5.29 -17.76 8.31
N ALA A 43 -4.57 -18.85 8.06
CA ALA A 43 -4.56 -20.02 8.94
C ALA A 43 -4.04 -19.65 10.35
N PRO A 44 -4.53 -20.30 11.42
CA PRO A 44 -4.04 -20.05 12.79
C PRO A 44 -2.55 -20.40 12.92
N GLY A 45 -1.73 -19.44 13.35
CA GLY A 45 -0.29 -19.62 13.59
C GLY A 45 0.26 -18.55 14.55
N ALA A 46 1.54 -18.68 14.93
CA ALA A 46 2.23 -17.67 15.74
C ALA A 46 2.08 -16.27 15.13
N PRO A 47 2.04 -15.19 15.94
CA PRO A 47 1.87 -13.83 15.43
C PRO A 47 2.98 -13.50 14.43
N ARG A 48 2.57 -13.22 13.19
CA ARG A 48 3.47 -12.82 12.09
C ARG A 48 3.40 -11.32 11.91
N ILE A 49 4.55 -10.73 11.56
CA ILE A 49 4.63 -9.31 11.21
C ILE A 49 3.84 -9.06 9.93
N HIS A 50 2.93 -8.11 9.99
CA HIS A 50 2.04 -7.74 8.91
C HIS A 50 2.63 -6.59 8.08
N ILE A 51 3.04 -6.93 6.86
CA ILE A 51 3.47 -5.95 5.87
C ILE A 51 2.30 -5.65 4.93
N ALA A 52 1.86 -4.39 4.92
CA ALA A 52 0.85 -3.89 4.00
C ALA A 52 1.50 -3.37 2.72
N MET A 53 1.26 -4.04 1.59
CA MET A 53 1.67 -3.58 0.27
C MET A 53 0.62 -2.59 -0.24
N ILE A 54 0.99 -1.32 -0.33
CA ILE A 54 0.09 -0.25 -0.76
C ILE A 54 0.26 -0.03 -2.25
N LEU A 55 -0.76 -0.40 -3.04
CA LEU A 55 -0.65 -0.52 -4.48
C LEU A 55 -1.86 0.07 -5.23
N PRO A 56 -1.89 1.39 -5.49
CA PRO A 56 -2.76 1.96 -6.50
C PRO A 56 -2.50 1.33 -7.87
N ILE A 57 -3.57 0.99 -8.60
CA ILE A 57 -3.49 0.43 -9.96
C ILE A 57 -4.41 1.23 -10.89
N THR A 58 -4.13 1.20 -12.20
CA THR A 58 -4.99 1.81 -13.22
C THR A 58 -5.03 1.00 -14.50
N SER A 59 -6.16 1.07 -15.22
CA SER A 59 -6.27 0.58 -16.60
C SER A 59 -5.88 1.63 -17.64
N LYS A 60 -5.49 2.85 -17.25
CA LYS A 60 -5.24 3.95 -18.18
C LYS A 60 -4.18 3.57 -19.20
N GLY A 61 -4.48 3.82 -20.48
CA GLY A 61 -3.57 3.50 -21.59
C GLY A 61 -3.57 2.03 -22.01
N THR A 62 -4.45 1.20 -21.45
CA THR A 62 -4.59 -0.22 -21.80
C THR A 62 -5.90 -0.52 -22.52
N GLN A 63 -6.02 -1.71 -23.11
CA GLN A 63 -7.29 -2.23 -23.61
C GLN A 63 -7.88 -3.29 -22.67
N LEU A 64 -7.79 -3.04 -21.36
CA LEU A 64 -8.21 -3.99 -20.32
C LEU A 64 -9.68 -4.38 -20.48
N ARG A 65 -9.91 -5.70 -20.60
CA ARG A 65 -11.21 -6.36 -20.79
C ARG A 65 -11.14 -7.74 -20.14
N PRO A 66 -12.29 -8.41 -19.94
CA PRO A 66 -12.28 -9.83 -19.66
C PRO A 66 -11.48 -10.60 -20.73
N HIS A 67 -10.76 -11.62 -20.29
CA HIS A 67 -9.87 -12.53 -21.02
C HIS A 67 -8.53 -11.95 -21.48
N ASN A 68 -8.17 -10.72 -21.07
CA ASN A 68 -6.85 -10.16 -21.37
C ASN A 68 -6.14 -9.53 -20.16
N VAL A 69 -6.62 -9.80 -18.93
CA VAL A 69 -6.10 -9.15 -17.72
C VAL A 69 -4.61 -9.37 -17.55
N LEU A 70 -4.13 -10.62 -17.71
CA LEU A 70 -2.71 -10.94 -17.60
C LEU A 70 -1.85 -10.20 -18.63
N ARG A 71 -2.40 -9.85 -19.80
CA ARG A 71 -1.66 -9.16 -20.85
C ARG A 71 -1.66 -7.64 -20.65
N GLU A 72 -2.80 -7.09 -20.28
CA GLU A 72 -3.03 -5.65 -20.26
C GLU A 72 -2.67 -5.03 -18.89
N LEU A 73 -3.05 -5.67 -17.78
CA LEU A 73 -2.88 -5.10 -16.44
C LEU A 73 -1.44 -5.25 -15.94
N VAL A 74 -0.78 -4.12 -15.68
CA VAL A 74 0.63 -4.08 -15.25
C VAL A 74 0.83 -4.77 -13.90
N ALA A 75 -0.08 -4.55 -12.95
CA ALA A 75 -0.08 -5.25 -11.66
C ALA A 75 -0.07 -6.79 -11.80
N ALA A 76 -0.80 -7.33 -12.78
CA ALA A 76 -0.88 -8.78 -13.00
C ALA A 76 0.35 -9.33 -13.73
N LYS A 77 0.90 -8.58 -14.69
CA LYS A 77 2.00 -9.06 -15.56
C LYS A 77 3.40 -8.79 -15.02
N VAL A 78 3.56 -7.73 -14.20
CA VAL A 78 4.86 -7.26 -13.70
C VAL A 78 4.97 -7.45 -12.20
N PHE A 79 4.18 -6.70 -11.43
CA PHE A 79 4.29 -6.68 -9.98
C PHE A 79 4.04 -8.07 -9.37
N TRP A 80 2.92 -8.69 -9.71
CA TRP A 80 2.46 -9.89 -9.02
C TRP A 80 3.44 -11.08 -9.13
N PRO A 81 3.95 -11.45 -10.32
CA PRO A 81 4.97 -12.49 -10.42
C PRO A 81 6.25 -12.15 -9.65
N ALA A 82 6.74 -10.91 -9.76
CA ALA A 82 7.95 -10.47 -9.07
C ALA A 82 7.79 -10.48 -7.53
N PHE A 83 6.61 -10.11 -7.05
CA PHE A 83 6.27 -10.18 -5.64
C PHE A 83 6.27 -11.63 -5.14
N LEU A 84 5.57 -12.54 -5.83
CA LEU A 84 5.55 -13.97 -5.48
C LEU A 84 6.94 -14.61 -5.50
N ASP A 85 7.80 -14.23 -6.44
CA ASP A 85 9.15 -14.78 -6.56
C ASP A 85 10.08 -14.36 -5.40
N THR A 86 9.74 -13.26 -4.71
CA THR A 86 10.64 -12.63 -3.73
C THR A 86 10.19 -12.72 -2.27
N VAL A 87 8.90 -12.90 -1.99
CA VAL A 87 8.39 -13.04 -0.61
C VAL A 87 8.79 -14.36 0.04
N GLU A 88 8.96 -14.34 1.37
CA GLU A 88 9.21 -15.56 2.14
C GLU A 88 7.96 -16.45 2.19
N GLY A 89 8.13 -17.76 2.00
CA GLY A 89 7.05 -18.74 2.00
C GLY A 89 6.38 -18.96 3.36
N ALA A 90 5.60 -20.04 3.46
CA ALA A 90 4.76 -20.34 4.62
C ALA A 90 5.51 -20.39 5.97
N GLU A 91 6.80 -20.72 5.98
CA GLU A 91 7.60 -20.78 7.22
C GLU A 91 8.21 -19.41 7.63
N GLY A 92 8.00 -18.36 6.82
CA GLY A 92 8.51 -17.02 7.09
C GLY A 92 7.82 -16.32 8.26
N ARG A 93 8.51 -15.33 8.86
CA ARG A 93 7.98 -14.50 9.96
C ARG A 93 6.97 -13.42 9.52
N PHE A 94 6.77 -13.28 8.21
CA PHE A 94 5.92 -12.24 7.63
C PHE A 94 4.59 -12.77 7.14
N ARG A 95 3.59 -11.89 7.16
CA ARG A 95 2.35 -12.00 6.41
C ARG A 95 2.12 -10.73 5.62
N TYR A 96 1.50 -10.90 4.47
CA TYR A 96 1.34 -9.83 3.49
C TYR A 96 -0.12 -9.54 3.25
N THR A 97 -0.45 -8.27 3.04
CA THR A 97 -1.73 -7.90 2.43
C THR A 97 -1.50 -6.88 1.36
N VAL A 98 -1.95 -7.18 0.14
CA VAL A 98 -1.90 -6.25 -0.99
C VAL A 98 -3.17 -5.44 -1.04
N TYR A 99 -3.06 -4.14 -0.77
CA TYR A 99 -4.17 -3.20 -0.80
C TYR A 99 -4.20 -2.49 -2.14
N TYR A 100 -5.06 -2.98 -3.03
CA TYR A 100 -5.30 -2.39 -4.34
C TYR A 100 -6.20 -1.17 -4.24
N GLY A 101 -5.69 -0.01 -4.65
CA GLY A 101 -6.48 1.20 -4.85
C GLY A 101 -6.91 1.35 -6.29
N VAL A 102 -8.21 1.54 -6.52
CA VAL A 102 -8.77 1.80 -7.86
C VAL A 102 -9.54 3.12 -7.82
N ASN A 103 -9.33 3.96 -8.83
CA ASN A 103 -10.13 5.18 -8.96
C ASN A 103 -11.56 4.84 -9.41
N ALA A 104 -12.57 5.47 -8.83
CA ALA A 104 -13.98 5.30 -9.19
C ALA A 104 -14.29 5.67 -10.65
N THR A 105 -13.40 6.39 -11.33
CA THR A 105 -13.52 6.69 -12.77
C THR A 105 -12.86 5.64 -13.67
N ASP A 106 -12.16 4.65 -13.11
CA ASP A 106 -11.45 3.60 -13.86
C ASP A 106 -12.41 2.45 -14.19
N ALA A 107 -13.31 2.69 -15.15
CA ALA A 107 -14.40 1.77 -15.47
C ALA A 107 -13.97 0.31 -15.73
N PRO A 108 -12.86 0.02 -16.45
CA PRO A 108 -12.41 -1.36 -16.66
C PRO A 108 -12.08 -2.11 -15.36
N LEU A 109 -11.45 -1.45 -14.37
CA LEU A 109 -11.15 -2.09 -13.08
C LEU A 109 -12.34 -2.17 -12.12
N LEU A 110 -13.44 -1.49 -12.45
CA LEU A 110 -14.73 -1.63 -11.76
C LEU A 110 -15.57 -2.79 -12.30
N ASP A 111 -15.26 -3.29 -13.50
CA ASP A 111 -15.91 -4.46 -14.07
C ASP A 111 -15.64 -5.70 -13.20
N HIS A 112 -16.71 -6.38 -12.80
CA HIS A 112 -16.63 -7.57 -11.94
C HIS A 112 -15.93 -8.75 -12.61
N ALA A 113 -16.10 -8.94 -13.93
CA ALA A 113 -15.46 -10.03 -14.66
C ALA A 113 -13.94 -9.79 -14.80
N VAL A 114 -13.53 -8.55 -15.06
CA VAL A 114 -12.11 -8.15 -15.05
C VAL A 114 -11.48 -8.41 -13.69
N TRP A 115 -12.15 -8.00 -12.60
CA TRP A 115 -11.62 -8.21 -11.26
C TRP A 115 -11.57 -9.70 -10.87
N ALA A 116 -12.61 -10.47 -11.20
CA ALA A 116 -12.63 -11.91 -10.92
C ALA A 116 -11.52 -12.67 -11.66
N GLU A 117 -11.22 -12.29 -12.91
CA GLU A 117 -10.08 -12.83 -13.63
C GLU A 117 -8.75 -12.45 -12.98
N PHE A 118 -8.60 -11.20 -12.52
CA PHE A 118 -7.41 -10.80 -11.78
C PHE A 118 -7.22 -11.62 -10.49
N GLU A 119 -8.29 -11.85 -9.73
CA GLU A 119 -8.27 -12.73 -8.56
C GLU A 119 -7.90 -14.17 -8.92
N SER A 120 -8.36 -14.67 -10.08
CA SER A 120 -8.00 -16.01 -10.58
C SER A 120 -6.51 -16.14 -10.94
N ILE A 121 -5.87 -15.04 -11.37
CA ILE A 121 -4.42 -14.98 -11.64
C ILE A 121 -3.64 -14.97 -10.33
N MET A 122 -4.14 -14.28 -9.30
CA MET A 122 -3.44 -14.16 -8.02
C MET A 122 -3.47 -15.45 -7.20
N ARG A 123 -4.62 -16.13 -7.20
CA ARG A 123 -4.93 -17.26 -6.34
C ARG A 123 -3.92 -18.41 -6.35
N PRO A 124 -3.41 -18.91 -7.49
CA PRO A 124 -2.48 -20.04 -7.50
C PRO A 124 -1.19 -19.77 -6.71
N GLY A 125 -0.70 -18.52 -6.72
CA GLY A 125 0.50 -18.13 -5.99
C GLY A 125 0.32 -18.03 -4.48
N THR A 126 -0.92 -17.85 -4.02
CA THR A 126 -1.24 -17.70 -2.59
C THR A 126 -1.77 -18.99 -1.95
N GLU A 127 -2.30 -19.91 -2.76
CA GLU A 127 -2.91 -21.17 -2.26
C GLU A 127 -2.01 -22.40 -2.47
N ALA A 128 -0.85 -22.25 -3.12
CA ALA A 128 0.08 -23.36 -3.32
C ALA A 128 0.66 -23.88 -1.98
N PRO A 129 0.97 -25.19 -1.86
CA PRO A 129 1.68 -25.72 -0.70
C PRO A 129 2.99 -24.97 -0.46
N GLY A 130 3.17 -24.46 0.77
CA GLY A 130 4.35 -23.66 1.14
C GLY A 130 4.30 -22.19 0.69
N ALA A 131 3.21 -21.74 0.07
CA ALA A 131 3.03 -20.34 -0.31
C ALA A 131 3.10 -19.40 0.89
N ALA A 132 3.58 -18.18 0.65
CA ALA A 132 3.55 -17.11 1.62
C ALA A 132 2.10 -16.81 2.04
N PRO A 133 1.84 -16.46 3.32
CA PRO A 133 0.52 -16.00 3.75
C PRO A 133 0.24 -14.60 3.18
N ILE A 134 -0.35 -14.59 1.98
CA ILE A 134 -0.69 -13.36 1.24
C ILE A 134 -2.21 -13.23 1.16
N ALA A 135 -2.70 -12.09 1.62
CA ALA A 135 -4.05 -11.61 1.41
C ALA A 135 -4.06 -10.46 0.38
N TRP A 136 -5.21 -10.14 -0.19
CA TRP A 136 -5.38 -8.95 -1.04
C TRP A 136 -6.79 -8.37 -0.94
N SER A 137 -6.90 -7.05 -1.08
CA SER A 137 -8.18 -6.37 -1.10
C SER A 137 -8.23 -5.29 -2.18
N LYS A 138 -9.41 -5.11 -2.80
CA LYS A 138 -9.70 -3.94 -3.63
C LYS A 138 -10.38 -2.88 -2.79
N THR A 139 -10.01 -1.62 -3.02
CA THR A 139 -10.78 -0.47 -2.53
C THR A 139 -10.99 0.52 -3.66
N VAL A 140 -12.24 0.94 -3.83
CA VAL A 140 -12.61 1.96 -4.82
C VAL A 140 -12.66 3.32 -4.14
N TYR A 141 -11.92 4.27 -4.69
CA TYR A 141 -11.84 5.64 -4.16
C TYR A 141 -12.26 6.66 -5.20
N SER A 142 -13.02 7.67 -4.77
CA SER A 142 -13.28 8.88 -5.55
C SER A 142 -12.29 9.96 -5.13
N VAL A 143 -11.03 9.79 -5.51
CA VAL A 143 -9.93 10.70 -5.16
C VAL A 143 -9.38 11.41 -6.41
N GLN A 144 -8.86 12.62 -6.22
CA GLN A 144 -8.35 13.44 -7.32
C GLN A 144 -6.87 13.17 -7.61
N THR A 145 -6.11 12.69 -6.62
CA THR A 145 -4.67 12.47 -6.76
C THR A 145 -4.25 11.09 -6.31
N LEU A 146 -3.13 10.63 -6.86
CA LEU A 146 -2.53 9.35 -6.48
C LEU A 146 -2.09 9.35 -4.99
N SER A 147 -1.55 10.46 -4.49
CA SER A 147 -1.15 10.61 -3.09
C SER A 147 -2.33 10.45 -2.13
N GLN A 148 -3.52 10.95 -2.48
CA GLN A 148 -4.73 10.72 -1.67
C GLN A 148 -5.09 9.23 -1.61
N MET A 149 -4.91 8.50 -2.71
CA MET A 149 -5.15 7.05 -2.74
C MET A 149 -4.16 6.29 -1.85
N TYR A 150 -2.86 6.62 -1.95
CA TYR A 150 -1.83 6.05 -1.08
C TYR A 150 -2.15 6.26 0.40
N ASN A 151 -2.49 7.50 0.79
CA ASN A 151 -2.83 7.83 2.17
C ASN A 151 -4.07 7.07 2.66
N ALA A 152 -5.10 6.95 1.83
CA ALA A 152 -6.33 6.25 2.19
C ALA A 152 -6.11 4.73 2.39
N LEU A 153 -5.33 4.11 1.50
CA LEU A 153 -4.93 2.71 1.63
C LEU A 153 -4.06 2.47 2.86
N ALA A 154 -3.06 3.33 3.12
CA ALA A 154 -2.20 3.23 4.29
C ALA A 154 -3.01 3.40 5.59
N ALA A 155 -3.93 4.37 5.65
CA ALA A 155 -4.82 4.55 6.79
C ALA A 155 -5.73 3.34 7.01
N ARG A 156 -6.18 2.68 5.94
CA ARG A 156 -6.94 1.42 6.04
C ARG A 156 -6.08 0.31 6.61
N ALA A 157 -4.90 0.07 6.04
CA ALA A 157 -3.96 -0.96 6.49
C ALA A 157 -3.57 -0.78 7.96
N LEU A 158 -3.34 0.47 8.41
CA LEU A 158 -3.07 0.77 9.82
C LEU A 158 -4.23 0.35 10.74
N ARG A 159 -5.48 0.65 10.36
CA ARG A 159 -6.67 0.24 11.13
C ARG A 159 -6.87 -1.29 11.15
N GLU A 160 -6.37 -1.98 10.13
CA GLU A 160 -6.39 -3.44 10.03
C GLU A 160 -5.19 -4.12 10.73
N GLY A 161 -4.33 -3.34 11.41
CA GLY A 161 -3.23 -3.84 12.23
C GLY A 161 -1.96 -4.16 11.45
N ALA A 162 -1.69 -3.44 10.36
CA ALA A 162 -0.39 -3.51 9.69
C ALA A 162 0.73 -2.96 10.58
N ASP A 163 1.83 -3.69 10.67
CA ASP A 163 3.04 -3.30 11.41
C ASP A 163 3.94 -2.41 10.53
N TYR A 164 4.03 -2.72 9.24
CA TYR A 164 4.85 -2.01 8.26
C TYR A 164 4.07 -1.71 6.99
N PHE A 165 4.46 -0.63 6.29
CA PHE A 165 3.91 -0.25 5.00
C PHE A 165 4.99 -0.33 3.93
N TYR A 166 4.67 -0.96 2.81
CA TYR A 166 5.49 -0.94 1.61
C TYR A 166 4.72 -0.24 0.49
N ILE A 167 5.12 1.00 0.20
CA ILE A 167 4.52 1.83 -0.85
C ILE A 167 5.20 1.50 -2.17
N THR A 168 4.44 1.06 -3.17
CA THR A 168 5.00 0.63 -4.45
C THR A 168 4.05 0.89 -5.61
N ASN A 169 4.61 1.00 -6.82
CA ASN A 169 3.84 1.12 -8.06
C ASN A 169 3.63 -0.27 -8.68
N ASP A 170 2.63 -0.38 -9.54
CA ASP A 170 2.26 -1.65 -10.18
C ASP A 170 3.23 -2.13 -11.26
N ASP A 171 4.11 -1.26 -11.72
CA ASP A 171 5.23 -1.54 -12.62
C ASP A 171 6.54 -1.90 -11.89
N THR A 172 6.53 -1.94 -10.56
CA THR A 172 7.73 -2.26 -9.77
C THR A 172 8.06 -3.75 -9.85
N LYS A 173 9.33 -4.05 -10.15
CA LYS A 173 9.88 -5.42 -10.09
C LYS A 173 10.73 -5.59 -8.85
N MET A 174 10.30 -6.46 -7.95
CA MET A 174 11.12 -6.92 -6.83
C MET A 174 12.04 -8.04 -7.32
N LEU A 175 13.35 -7.89 -7.11
CA LEU A 175 14.35 -8.81 -7.66
C LEU A 175 15.00 -9.70 -6.60
N THR A 176 15.10 -9.21 -5.36
CA THR A 176 15.90 -9.83 -4.31
C THR A 176 15.00 -10.44 -3.26
N ARG A 177 15.15 -11.75 -3.00
CA ARG A 177 14.52 -12.43 -1.85
C ARG A 177 15.08 -11.91 -0.53
N GLY A 178 14.28 -11.99 0.54
CA GLY A 178 14.68 -11.55 1.88
C GLY A 178 14.68 -10.02 2.06
N TRP A 179 14.08 -9.29 1.12
CA TRP A 179 13.95 -7.84 1.20
C TRP A 179 13.13 -7.40 2.41
N SER A 180 12.08 -8.14 2.76
CA SER A 180 11.21 -7.85 3.90
C SER A 180 12.00 -7.89 5.20
N GLU A 181 12.80 -8.95 5.39
CA GLU A 181 13.68 -9.09 6.54
C GLU A 181 14.70 -7.95 6.61
N ALA A 182 15.37 -7.65 5.50
CA ALA A 182 16.38 -6.60 5.46
C ALA A 182 15.80 -5.22 5.84
N PHE A 183 14.64 -4.88 5.28
CA PHE A 183 13.99 -3.60 5.57
C PHE A 183 13.45 -3.51 6.99
N VAL A 184 12.81 -4.58 7.49
CA VAL A 184 12.30 -4.62 8.87
C VAL A 184 13.45 -4.52 9.87
N GLN A 185 14.54 -5.28 9.70
CA GLN A 185 15.71 -5.18 10.58
C GLN A 185 16.34 -3.78 10.60
N GLN A 186 16.36 -3.09 9.45
CA GLN A 186 16.86 -1.73 9.39
C GLN A 186 15.96 -0.75 10.16
N LEU A 187 14.64 -0.92 10.08
CA LEU A 187 13.68 -0.09 10.82
C LEU A 187 13.70 -0.38 12.32
N GLU A 188 13.81 -1.65 12.73
CA GLU A 188 13.98 -2.07 14.13
C GLU A 188 15.20 -1.40 14.78
N ARG A 189 16.25 -1.14 14.00
CA ARG A 189 17.51 -0.51 14.44
C ARG A 189 17.62 0.96 14.08
N SER A 190 16.51 1.61 13.72
CA SER A 190 16.55 2.98 13.23
C SER A 190 17.01 3.97 14.32
N PRO A 191 17.91 4.91 13.99
CA PRO A 191 18.36 5.94 14.93
C PRO A 191 17.26 6.94 15.31
N ALA A 192 16.17 7.02 14.54
CA ALA A 192 15.00 7.83 14.88
C ALA A 192 14.10 7.19 15.96
N GLY A 193 14.42 5.95 16.36
CA GLY A 193 13.64 5.13 17.29
C GLY A 193 13.28 3.79 16.66
N GLU A 194 13.10 2.76 17.49
CA GLU A 194 12.73 1.42 17.03
C GLU A 194 11.46 1.46 16.18
N ASN A 195 11.54 0.90 14.97
CA ASN A 195 10.46 0.86 13.97
C ASN A 195 10.00 2.23 13.46
N ILE A 196 10.81 3.28 13.63
CA ILE A 196 10.50 4.64 13.16
C ILE A 196 11.43 5.00 12.00
N GLY A 197 10.86 5.30 10.84
CA GLY A 197 11.61 5.86 9.71
C GLY A 197 11.17 5.28 8.38
N THR A 198 12.05 5.40 7.40
CA THR A 198 11.85 4.90 6.05
C THR A 198 13.10 4.14 5.59
N THR A 199 12.89 3.03 4.91
CA THR A 199 13.94 2.31 4.18
C THR A 199 13.40 1.92 2.80
N GLY A 200 14.28 1.52 1.90
CA GLY A 200 13.90 1.13 0.56
C GLY A 200 15.07 0.51 -0.21
N PRO A 201 14.77 -0.03 -1.41
CA PRO A 201 15.78 -0.60 -2.27
C PRO A 201 16.76 0.48 -2.76
N GLN A 202 17.98 0.07 -3.06
CA GLN A 202 18.88 0.86 -3.91
C GLN A 202 18.45 0.64 -5.37
N SER A 203 18.07 1.70 -6.07
CA SER A 203 17.72 1.63 -7.49
C SER A 203 18.95 1.35 -8.36
N TYR A 204 18.94 0.24 -9.11
CA TYR A 204 19.96 -0.01 -10.13
C TYR A 204 19.78 0.96 -11.30
N GLY A 205 20.57 2.03 -11.35
CA GLY A 205 20.63 2.96 -12.49
C GLY A 205 20.71 4.44 -12.13
N GLU A 206 20.41 4.81 -10.88
CA GLU A 206 20.55 6.17 -10.39
C GLU A 206 21.55 6.21 -9.24
N CYS A 207 22.83 6.14 -9.58
CA CYS A 207 23.86 6.70 -8.72
C CYS A 207 23.80 8.23 -8.87
N GLY A 208 22.75 8.84 -8.32
CA GLY A 208 22.60 10.28 -8.22
C GLY A 208 23.37 10.79 -7.01
N TRP A 209 24.49 11.47 -7.27
CA TRP A 209 25.35 12.35 -6.43
C TRP A 209 25.71 12.01 -4.97
N ASP A 210 24.98 11.18 -4.23
CA ASP A 210 25.21 10.94 -2.79
C ASP A 210 25.61 9.50 -2.42
N CYS A 211 26.04 8.70 -3.39
CA CYS A 211 26.72 7.44 -3.11
C CYS A 211 28.20 7.66 -2.73
N VAL A 212 28.46 8.54 -1.75
CA VAL A 212 29.73 8.63 -1.04
C VAL A 212 29.43 8.78 0.44
N GLY A 213 29.55 7.69 1.21
CA GLY A 213 29.76 7.79 2.64
C GLY A 213 29.02 6.74 3.48
N GLY A 214 29.75 5.70 3.86
CA GLY A 214 29.44 4.92 5.06
C GLY A 214 29.15 3.45 4.81
N HIS A 215 30.18 2.66 4.51
CA HIS A 215 30.80 1.76 5.48
C HIS A 215 32.16 1.28 4.96
#